data_AF-A0A3M1P4R4-F1
#
_entry.id   AF-A0A3M1P4R4-F1
#
_cell.length_a   1.000
_cell.length_b   1.000
_cell.length_c   1.000
_cell.angle_alpha   90.00
_cell.angle_beta   90.00
_cell.angle_gamma   90.00
#
_symmetry.space_group_name_H-M   'P 1'
#
loop_
_entity.id
_entity.type
_entity.pdbx_description
1 polymer ?
#
loop_
_entity_poly.entity_id
_entity_poly.type
_entity_poly.pdbx_seq_one_letter_code
_entity_poly.pdbx_strand_id
1 'polypeptide(L)' 'AIFYLDEEQKAVAERLIALLRDKGYDVATEVTPASTFWPAESYHQQYYEWTGKTPYCHAYTPRF' A
#
# COMPACT_ATOMS: atom_id res chain seq x y z
N ALA A 1 -0.84 5.29 -3.13
CA ALA A 1 -1.12 4.73 -4.46
C ALA A 1 -0.94 3.21 -4.44
N ILE A 2 -1.53 2.50 -5.39
CA ILE A 2 -1.30 1.09 -5.71
C ILE A 2 -0.76 1.03 -7.13
N PHE A 3 0.37 0.36 -7.31
CA PHE A 3 1.05 0.18 -8.58
C PHE A 3 0.86 -1.26 -9.07
N TYR A 4 0.03 -1.48 -10.09
CA TYR A 4 -0.32 -2.84 -10.53
C TYR A 4 0.61 -3.35 -11.63
N LEU A 5 0.92 -4.65 -11.61
CA LEU A 5 1.75 -5.33 -12.63
C LEU A 5 0.92 -6.00 -13.72
N ASP A 6 -0.35 -6.30 -13.43
CA ASP A 6 -1.28 -6.97 -14.33
C ASP A 6 -2.73 -6.52 -14.05
N GLU A 7 -3.64 -6.92 -14.93
CA GLU A 7 -5.07 -6.55 -14.84
C GLU A 7 -5.78 -7.25 -13.67
N GLU A 8 -5.29 -8.40 -13.21
CA GLU A 8 -5.87 -9.09 -12.05
C GLU A 8 -5.64 -8.27 -10.77
N GLN A 9 -4.42 -7.79 -10.56
CA GLN A 9 -4.07 -6.90 -9.45
C GLN A 9 -4.88 -5.61 -9.47
N LYS A 10 -5.05 -5.02 -10.66
CA LYS A 10 -5.90 -3.82 -10.84
C LYS A 10 -7.34 -4.10 -10.43
N ALA A 11 -7.95 -5.18 -10.94
CA ALA A 11 -9.33 -5.54 -10.63
C ALA A 11 -9.54 -5.81 -9.13
N VAL A 12 -8.57 -6.47 -8.48
CA VAL A 12 -8.61 -6.69 -7.03
C VAL A 12 -8.53 -5.36 -6.26
N ALA A 13 -7.61 -4.47 -6.63
CA ALA A 13 -7.47 -3.15 -6.00
C ALA A 13 -8.75 -2.32 -6.12
N GLU A 14 -9.32 -2.23 -7.32
CA GLU A 14 -10.57 -1.50 -7.58
C GLU A 14 -11.74 -2.07 -6.79
N ARG A 15 -11.88 -3.40 -6.73
CA ARG A 15 -12.92 -4.07 -5.93
C ARG A 15 -12.81 -3.74 -4.44
N LEU A 16 -11.60 -3.75 -3.89
CA LEU A 16 -11.39 -3.43 -2.47
C LEU A 16 -11.62 -1.95 -2.16
N ILE A 17 -11.24 -1.05 -3.08
CA ILE A 17 -11.55 0.38 -2.97
C ILE A 17 -13.06 0.61 -2.96
N ALA A 18 -13.81 -0.06 -3.84
CA ALA A 18 -15.27 0.01 -3.86
C ALA A 18 -15.87 -0.46 -2.52
N LEU A 19 -15.42 -1.61 -2.00
CA LEU A 19 -15.88 -2.12 -0.70
C LEU A 19 -15.61 -1.15 0.46
N LEU A 20 -14.47 -0.46 0.46
CA LEU A 20 -14.15 0.54 1.48
C LEU A 20 -15.02 1.80 1.33
N ARG A 21 -15.30 2.25 0.10
CA ARG A 21 -16.20 3.37 -0.15
C ARG A 21 -17.64 3.05 0.29
N ASP A 22 -18.11 1.83 0.05
CA ASP A 22 -19.41 1.35 0.53
C ASP A 22 -19.50 1.33 2.06
N LYS A 23 -18.37 1.08 2.74
CA LYS A 23 -18.25 1.19 4.20
C LYS A 23 -18.14 2.64 4.71
N GLY A 24 -18.22 3.64 3.83
CA GLY A 24 -18.18 5.07 4.19
C GLY A 24 -16.78 5.66 4.31
N TYR A 25 -15.74 4.97 3.86
CA TYR A 25 -14.39 5.53 3.84
C TYR A 25 -14.17 6.38 2.59
N ASP A 26 -13.58 7.56 2.79
CA ASP A 26 -13.06 8.36 1.69
C ASP A 26 -11.68 7.83 1.27
N VAL A 27 -11.64 7.12 0.14
CA VAL A 27 -10.44 6.47 -0.38
C VAL A 27 -9.86 7.29 -1.52
N ALA A 28 -8.77 8.02 -1.22
CA ALA A 28 -7.99 8.84 -2.15
C ALA A 28 -6.85 8.08 -2.86
N THR A 29 -6.76 6.75 -2.69
CA THR A 29 -5.69 5.94 -3.26
C THR A 29 -5.76 5.90 -4.79
N GLU A 30 -4.71 6.39 -5.46
CA GLU A 30 -4.51 6.22 -6.90
C GLU A 30 -4.19 4.76 -7.27
N VAL A 31 -4.76 4.25 -8.36
CA VAL A 31 -4.47 2.93 -8.95
C VAL A 31 -3.92 3.15 -10.36
N THR A 32 -2.66 2.79 -10.58
CA THR A 32 -1.93 3.13 -11.81
C THR A 32 -0.93 2.03 -12.17
N PRO A 33 -0.56 1.83 -13.46
CA PRO A 33 0.42 0.82 -13.83
C PRO A 33 1.74 1.00 -13.09
N ALA A 34 2.34 -0.11 -12.66
CA ALA A 34 3.70 -0.08 -12.14
C ALA A 34 4.69 0.39 -13.21
N SER A 35 5.60 1.25 -12.81
CA SER A 35 6.70 1.74 -13.63
C SER A 35 8.03 1.30 -13.02
N THR A 36 9.14 1.85 -13.49
CA THR A 36 10.47 1.54 -12.94
C THR A 36 10.52 1.77 -11.44
N PHE A 37 10.79 0.70 -10.69
CA PHE A 37 11.05 0.76 -9.26
C PHE A 37 12.54 1.02 -9.01
N TRP A 38 12.85 2.09 -8.28
CA TRP A 38 14.21 2.44 -7.90
C TRP A 38 14.44 2.02 -6.45
N PRO A 39 15.27 0.99 -6.18
CA PRO A 39 15.54 0.57 -4.82
C PRO A 39 16.18 1.72 -4.01
N ALA A 40 15.66 1.94 -2.80
CA ALA A 40 16.29 2.84 -1.84
C ALA A 40 17.64 2.25 -1.35
N GLU A 41 18.51 3.10 -0.82
CA GLU A 41 19.81 2.72 -0.29
C GLU A 41 19.72 1.63 0.78
N SER A 42 20.79 0.86 0.95
CA SER A 42 20.82 -0.31 1.83
C SER A 42 20.44 -0.01 3.28
N TYR A 43 20.78 1.18 3.79
CA TYR A 43 20.45 1.58 5.17
C TYR A 43 18.95 1.89 5.38
N HIS A 44 18.17 2.06 4.30
CA HIS A 44 16.72 2.17 4.37
C HIS A 44 16.02 0.81 4.42
N GLN A 45 16.68 -0.25 3.95
CA GLN A 45 16.12 -1.60 3.93
C GLN A 45 16.11 -2.18 5.35
N GLN A 46 15.01 -2.84 5.73
CA GLN A 46 14.87 -3.49 7.06
C GLN A 46 15.18 -2.56 8.25
N TYR A 47 14.99 -1.25 8.10
CA TYR A 47 15.40 -0.24 9.10
C TYR A 47 14.86 -0.53 10.50
N TYR A 48 13.58 -0.87 10.63
CA TYR A 48 12.96 -1.15 11.93
C TYR A 48 13.51 -2.43 12.57
N GLU A 49 13.79 -3.46 11.77
CA GLU A 49 14.37 -4.73 12.25
C GLU A 49 15.79 -4.50 12.78
N TRP A 50 16.61 -3.75 12.05
CA TRP A 50 18.01 -3.52 12.43
C TRP A 50 18.17 -2.53 13.59
N THR A 51 17.26 -1.55 13.72
CA THR A 51 17.33 -0.53 14.78
C THR A 51 16.51 -0.87 16.03
N GLY A 52 15.66 -1.90 15.97
CA GLY A 52 14.71 -2.23 17.05
C GLY A 52 13.64 -1.16 17.29
N LYS A 53 13.49 -0.21 16.37
CA LYS A 53 12.48 0.86 16.45
C LYS A 53 11.12 0.36 15.95
N THR A 54 10.06 1.04 16.36
CA THR A 54 8.70 0.83 15.88
C THR A 54 8.20 2.01 15.06
N PRO A 55 7.34 1.81 14.04
CA PRO A 55 6.71 2.91 13.34
C PRO A 55 5.73 3.63 14.26
N TYR A 56 5.79 4.97 14.33
CA TYR A 56 4.91 5.76 15.20
C TYR A 56 3.56 6.10 14.56
N CYS A 57 3.48 6.11 13.23
CA CYS A 57 2.30 6.56 12.47
C CYS A 57 1.64 5.45 11.64
N HIS A 58 2.11 4.21 11.72
CA HIS A 58 1.54 3.07 11.01
C HIS A 58 1.15 1.99 12.01
N ALA A 59 -0.14 1.62 12.01
CA ALA A 59 -0.69 0.56 12.83
C ALA A 59 -1.73 -0.23 12.04
N TYR A 60 -1.84 -1.53 12.33
CA TYR A 60 -2.88 -2.36 11.74
C TYR A 60 -4.26 -1.90 12.22
N THR A 61 -5.21 -1.81 11.30
CA THR A 61 -6.63 -1.61 11.62
C THR A 61 -7.46 -2.62 10.85
N PRO A 62 -8.36 -3.38 11.48
CA PRO A 62 -9.27 -4.27 10.77
C PRO A 62 -10.25 -3.43 9.92
N ARG A 63 -10.15 -3.54 8.59
CA ARG A 63 -11.03 -2.82 7.63
C ARG A 63 -11.91 -3.75 6.79
N PHE A 64 -11.60 -5.05 6.81
CA PHE A 64 -12.32 -6.09 6.08
C PHE A 64 -12.92 -7.08 7.05
#